data_AF-A0A165T2Q0-F1
#
_entry.id   AF-A0A165T2Q0-F1
#
_cell.length_a   1.000
_cell.length_b   1.000
_cell.length_c   1.000
_cell.angle_alpha   90.00
_cell.angle_beta   90.00
_cell.angle_gamma   90.00
#
_symmetry.space_group_name_H-M   'P 1'
#
loop_
_entity.id
_entity.type
_entity.pdbx_description
1 polymer ?
#
loop_
_entity_poly.entity_id
_entity_poly.type
_entity_poly.pdbx_seq_one_letter_code
_entity_poly.pdbx_strand_id
1 'polypeptide(L)'
;MARRDALWDIDRLFIMEEKMRYSPIVLALFAIASQAQDAPIDRNSYCSNIANFAERAMQNRQAGLPPGSQINNIRLYFTTDAEREAANALVESAWKKKQASTPRRQQIQTNRFRDNAEEYCLKGKIFP
;
A
#
# COMPACT_ATOMS: atom_id res chain seq x y z
N MET A 1 -3.41 -62.01 -0.83
CA MET A 1 -4.02 -61.86 -2.17
C MET A 1 -3.11 -60.97 -2.99
N ALA A 2 -2.50 -61.56 -4.01
CA ALA A 2 -1.55 -60.95 -4.94
C ALA A 2 -2.28 -60.39 -6.18
N ARG A 3 -1.58 -59.53 -6.95
CA ARG A 3 -1.70 -59.15 -8.39
C ARG A 3 -1.44 -57.63 -8.50
N ARG A 4 -0.60 -57.07 -9.37
CA ARG A 4 0.14 -57.45 -10.61
C ARG A 4 1.16 -56.31 -10.81
N ASP A 5 2.46 -56.56 -11.00
CA ASP A 5 3.13 -56.81 -12.29
C ASP A 5 2.94 -55.71 -13.34
N ALA A 6 4.01 -54.94 -13.61
CA ALA A 6 4.37 -54.26 -14.87
C ALA A 6 5.48 -53.23 -14.53
N LEU A 7 6.74 -53.61 -14.43
CA LEU A 7 7.62 -53.97 -15.54
C LEU A 7 7.79 -52.82 -16.55
N TRP A 8 8.94 -52.14 -16.47
CA TRP A 8 9.79 -51.75 -17.60
C TRP A 8 9.10 -51.17 -18.84
N ASP A 9 9.18 -49.85 -19.00
CA ASP A 9 9.42 -49.27 -20.33
C ASP A 9 10.16 -47.92 -20.22
N ILE A 10 11.39 -48.05 -19.72
CA ILE A 10 12.48 -47.11 -19.93
C ILE A 10 12.87 -47.27 -21.39
N ASP A 11 12.27 -46.56 -22.36
CA ASP A 11 12.87 -46.42 -23.71
C ASP A 11 12.22 -45.46 -24.72
N ARG A 12 11.19 -44.64 -24.38
CA ARG A 12 10.46 -43.88 -25.43
C ARG A 12 10.25 -42.37 -25.28
N LEU A 13 10.98 -41.69 -24.39
CA LEU A 13 10.95 -40.22 -24.34
C LEU A 13 12.32 -39.57 -24.58
N PHE A 14 13.26 -40.33 -25.13
CA PHE A 14 14.60 -39.86 -25.53
C PHE A 14 14.69 -39.57 -27.04
N ILE A 15 13.73 -38.84 -27.61
CA ILE A 15 13.88 -38.25 -28.95
C ILE A 15 13.17 -36.90 -28.95
N MET A 16 13.89 -35.83 -28.64
CA MET A 16 13.93 -34.58 -29.41
C MET A 16 15.01 -33.70 -28.77
N GLU A 17 16.21 -33.87 -29.31
CA GLU A 17 17.30 -32.93 -29.28
C GLU A 17 16.81 -31.54 -29.72
N GLU A 18 16.91 -30.50 -28.88
CA GLU A 18 17.09 -29.15 -29.43
C GLU A 18 17.85 -28.19 -28.50
N LYS A 19 18.94 -27.68 -29.07
CA LYS A 19 19.92 -26.75 -28.52
C LYS A 19 19.28 -25.46 -28.00
N MET A 20 19.09 -25.31 -26.69
CA MET A 20 18.90 -23.98 -26.11
C MET A 20 20.26 -23.36 -25.75
N ARG A 21 20.91 -22.81 -26.79
CA ARG A 21 21.92 -21.76 -26.62
C ARG A 21 21.23 -20.57 -25.97
N TYR A 22 21.52 -20.30 -24.71
CA TYR A 22 21.08 -19.09 -24.02
C TYR A 22 21.62 -17.86 -24.77
N SER A 23 20.72 -17.19 -25.49
CA SER A 23 21.02 -15.96 -26.22
C SER A 23 21.17 -14.81 -25.22
N PRO A 24 22.28 -14.03 -25.25
CA PRO A 24 22.53 -12.93 -24.32
C PRO A 24 21.54 -11.76 -24.47
N ILE A 25 20.63 -11.83 -25.44
CA ILE A 25 19.56 -10.85 -25.67
C ILE A 25 18.49 -10.91 -24.56
N VAL A 26 18.29 -12.07 -23.91
CA VAL A 26 17.30 -12.20 -22.83
C VAL A 26 17.69 -11.42 -21.57
N LEU A 27 19.00 -11.23 -21.34
CA LEU A 27 19.51 -10.43 -20.22
C LEU A 27 19.35 -8.91 -20.42
N ALA A 28 19.23 -8.43 -21.66
CA ALA A 28 19.02 -7.01 -21.94
C ALA A 28 17.56 -6.56 -21.70
N LEU A 29 16.60 -7.48 -21.69
CA LEU A 29 15.18 -7.17 -21.46
C LEU A 29 14.81 -6.95 -19.99
N PHE A 30 15.65 -7.35 -19.04
CA PHE A 30 15.43 -7.07 -17.61
C PHE A 30 15.91 -5.68 -17.17
N ALA A 31 16.67 -4.97 -17.99
CA ALA A 31 17.23 -3.67 -17.63
C ALA A 31 16.25 -2.48 -17.80
N ILE A 32 15.10 -2.68 -18.46
CA ILE A 32 14.16 -1.58 -18.77
C ILE A 32 13.00 -1.49 -17.74
N ALA A 33 12.89 -2.44 -16.81
CA ALA A 33 11.83 -2.43 -15.79
C ALA A 33 12.19 -1.65 -14.50
N SER A 34 13.40 -1.10 -14.38
CA SER A 34 13.84 -0.42 -13.16
C SER A 34 13.62 1.10 -13.15
N GLN A 35 12.95 1.64 -14.17
CA GLN A 35 12.57 3.05 -14.21
C GLN A 35 11.05 3.19 -14.00
N ALA A 36 10.61 2.78 -12.81
CA ALA A 36 9.38 3.27 -12.20
C ALA A 36 9.76 4.22 -11.07
N GLN A 37 10.48 5.29 -11.41
CA GLN A 37 10.66 6.44 -10.54
C GLN A 37 10.01 7.62 -11.26
N ASP A 38 9.04 8.22 -10.56
CA ASP A 38 8.36 9.47 -10.88
C ASP A 38 7.37 9.48 -12.05
N ALA A 39 6.41 8.53 -12.05
CA ALA A 39 5.10 8.89 -12.59
C ALA A 39 4.48 9.95 -11.66
N PRO A 40 3.99 11.10 -12.17
CA PRO A 40 3.27 12.05 -11.34
C PRO A 40 2.07 11.32 -10.73
N ILE A 41 2.06 11.18 -9.41
CA ILE A 41 0.91 10.62 -8.69
C ILE A 41 -0.26 11.55 -9.04
N ASP A 42 -1.27 11.03 -9.74
CA ASP A 42 -2.44 11.82 -10.06
C ASP A 42 -3.11 12.30 -8.76
N ARG A 43 -3.73 13.49 -8.80
CA ARG A 43 -4.27 14.11 -7.59
C ARG A 43 -5.25 13.20 -6.85
N ASN A 44 -6.00 12.36 -7.56
CA ASN A 44 -6.95 11.46 -6.94
C ASN A 44 -6.23 10.33 -6.18
N SER A 45 -5.21 9.72 -6.77
CA SER A 45 -4.38 8.71 -6.09
C SER A 45 -3.66 9.31 -4.87
N TYR A 46 -3.12 10.52 -4.98
CA TYR A 46 -2.52 11.23 -3.85
C TYR A 46 -3.54 11.44 -2.71
N CYS A 47 -4.71 11.99 -3.03
CA CYS A 47 -5.75 12.23 -2.03
C CYS A 47 -6.34 10.95 -1.43
N SER A 48 -6.39 9.86 -2.20
CA SER A 48 -6.75 8.54 -1.68
C SER A 48 -5.72 8.03 -0.66
N ASN A 49 -4.43 8.28 -0.89
CA ASN A 49 -3.37 7.98 0.09
C ASN A 49 -3.52 8.83 1.36
N ILE A 50 -3.87 10.12 1.24
CA ILE A 50 -4.20 10.97 2.39
C ILE A 50 -5.42 10.44 3.15
N ALA A 51 -6.43 9.95 2.45
CA ALA A 51 -7.59 9.31 3.05
C ALA A 51 -7.18 8.08 3.87
N ASN A 52 -6.35 7.20 3.30
CA ASN A 52 -5.82 6.03 4.00
C ASN A 52 -4.97 6.41 5.23
N PHE A 53 -4.20 7.49 5.14
CA PHE A 53 -3.47 8.04 6.28
C PHE A 53 -4.42 8.54 7.38
N ALA A 54 -5.50 9.24 7.00
CA ALA A 54 -6.53 9.71 7.92
C ALA A 54 -7.26 8.56 8.64
N GLU A 55 -7.57 7.49 7.91
CA GLU A 55 -8.12 6.27 8.46
C GLU A 55 -7.18 5.65 9.51
N ARG A 56 -5.89 5.50 9.18
CA ARG A 56 -4.89 4.99 10.13
C ARG A 56 -4.76 5.87 11.38
N ALA A 57 -4.83 7.19 11.24
CA ALA A 57 -4.79 8.09 12.39
C ALA A 57 -5.94 7.84 13.37
N MET A 58 -7.14 7.60 12.84
CA MET A 58 -8.32 7.23 13.64
C MET A 58 -8.20 5.83 14.25
N GLN A 59 -7.67 4.85 13.51
CA GLN A 59 -7.43 3.50 14.04
C GLN A 59 -6.41 3.51 15.18
N ASN A 60 -5.29 4.21 15.01
CA ASN A 60 -4.28 4.38 16.04
C ASN A 60 -4.84 5.05 17.30
N ARG A 61 -5.72 6.04 17.12
CA ARG A 61 -6.46 6.64 18.24
C ARG A 61 -7.34 5.62 18.95
N GLN A 62 -8.10 4.82 18.21
CA GLN A 62 -8.96 3.78 18.80
C GLN A 62 -8.14 2.74 19.57
N ALA A 63 -6.90 2.48 19.13
CA ALA A 63 -5.92 1.65 19.83
C ALA A 63 -5.21 2.38 21.00
N GLY A 64 -5.46 3.67 21.24
CA GLY A 64 -4.84 4.44 22.32
C GLY A 64 -3.41 4.90 22.05
N LEU A 65 -2.93 4.84 20.80
CA LEU A 65 -1.55 5.16 20.44
C LEU A 65 -1.30 6.68 20.34
N PRO A 66 -0.48 7.28 21.22
CA PRO A 66 -0.36 8.73 21.36
C PRO A 66 0.00 9.42 20.03
N PRO A 67 -0.45 10.67 19.81
CA PRO A 67 -0.23 11.36 18.53
C PRO A 67 1.26 11.51 18.20
N GLY A 68 2.11 11.68 19.21
CA GLY A 68 3.56 11.83 19.04
C GLY A 68 4.23 10.65 18.32
N SER A 69 3.77 9.41 18.53
CA SER A 69 4.33 8.24 17.83
C SER A 69 3.99 8.25 16.34
N GLN A 70 2.83 8.79 15.98
CA GLN A 70 2.39 8.93 14.60
C GLN A 70 3.08 10.11 13.91
N ILE A 71 3.25 11.22 14.64
CA ILE A 71 3.93 12.42 14.16
C ILE A 71 5.40 12.15 13.82
N ASN A 72 6.08 11.32 14.60
CA ASN A 72 7.46 10.93 14.28
C ASN A 72 7.57 10.20 12.93
N ASN A 73 6.55 9.45 12.54
CA ASN A 73 6.52 8.71 11.28
C ASN A 73 6.16 9.59 10.07
N ILE A 74 5.57 10.77 10.28
CA ILE A 74 5.19 11.69 9.19
C ILE A 74 6.39 12.09 8.33
N ARG A 75 7.57 12.23 8.94
CA ARG A 75 8.82 12.55 8.21
C ARG A 75 9.23 11.49 7.20
N LEU A 76 8.75 10.25 7.34
CA LEU A 76 9.04 9.15 6.42
C LEU A 76 8.09 9.13 5.21
N TYR A 77 6.91 9.74 5.33
CA TYR A 77 5.87 9.71 4.30
C TYR A 77 5.72 11.03 3.55
N PHE A 78 6.12 12.15 4.16
CA PHE A 78 5.95 13.49 3.60
C PHE A 78 7.29 14.22 3.50
N THR A 79 7.57 14.73 2.31
CA THR A 79 8.87 15.31 1.97
C THR A 79 8.89 16.81 2.22
N THR A 80 7.77 17.50 1.98
CA THR A 80 7.68 18.95 2.16
C THR A 80 7.22 19.33 3.57
N ASP A 81 7.66 20.49 4.07
CA ASP A 81 7.24 20.96 5.39
C ASP A 81 5.74 21.28 5.45
N ALA A 82 5.16 21.77 4.36
CA ALA A 82 3.73 22.03 4.25
C ALA A 82 2.89 20.74 4.37
N GLU A 83 3.31 19.66 3.70
CA GLU A 83 2.64 18.36 3.83
C GLU A 83 2.82 17.76 5.23
N ARG A 84 4.00 17.92 5.84
CA ARG A 84 4.24 17.48 7.21
C ARG A 84 3.35 18.21 8.21
N GLU A 85 3.19 19.52 8.06
CA GLU A 85 2.30 20.33 8.89
C GLU A 85 0.83 19.91 8.72
N ALA A 86 0.40 19.71 7.46
CA ALA A 86 -0.95 19.22 7.16
C ALA A 86 -1.20 17.83 7.77
N ALA A 87 -0.23 16.92 7.67
CA ALA A 87 -0.30 15.59 8.27
C ALA A 87 -0.33 15.63 9.80
N ASN A 88 0.46 16.50 10.42
CA ASN A 88 0.46 16.72 11.86
C ASN A 88 -0.92 17.18 12.33
N ALA A 89 -1.47 18.21 11.67
CA ALA A 89 -2.80 18.74 11.96
C ALA A 89 -3.89 17.66 11.81
N LEU A 90 -3.75 16.79 10.81
CA LEU A 90 -4.67 15.70 10.57
C LEU A 90 -4.63 14.67 11.72
N VAL A 91 -3.44 14.25 12.15
CA VAL A 91 -3.27 13.35 13.32
C VAL A 91 -3.83 13.97 14.59
N GLU A 92 -3.55 15.25 14.85
CA GLU A 92 -4.11 15.94 16.01
C GLU A 92 -5.63 16.04 15.97
N SER A 93 -6.19 16.30 14.78
CA SER A 93 -7.64 16.40 14.60
C SER A 93 -8.35 15.07 14.86
N ALA A 94 -7.75 13.95 14.45
CA ALA A 94 -8.19 12.62 14.82
C ALA A 94 -8.15 12.48 16.36
N TRP A 95 -7.04 12.89 17.00
CA TRP A 95 -6.88 12.85 18.45
C TRP A 95 -7.88 13.68 19.26
N LYS A 96 -8.38 14.78 18.71
CA LYS A 96 -9.42 15.61 19.33
C LYS A 96 -10.81 14.99 19.23
N LYS A 97 -11.06 14.04 18.32
CA LYS A 97 -12.35 13.35 18.22
C LYS A 97 -12.59 12.46 19.44
N LYS A 98 -13.81 12.49 19.99
CA LYS A 98 -14.21 11.58 21.07
C LYS A 98 -14.19 10.14 20.56
N GLN A 99 -13.63 9.23 21.36
CA GLN A 99 -13.69 7.80 21.09
C GLN A 99 -15.14 7.32 21.21
N ALA A 100 -15.66 6.74 20.14
CA ALA A 100 -17.00 6.17 20.19
C ALA A 100 -17.01 4.89 21.04
N SER A 101 -18.10 4.69 21.79
CA SER A 101 -18.26 3.58 22.73
C SER A 101 -18.59 2.23 22.09
N THR A 102 -18.97 2.20 20.81
CA THR A 102 -19.30 0.95 20.11
C THR A 102 -18.50 0.81 18.81
N PRO A 103 -18.13 -0.42 18.40
CA PRO A 103 -17.35 -0.67 17.18
C PRO A 103 -18.00 -0.08 15.92
N ARG A 104 -19.33 -0.21 15.79
CA ARG A 104 -20.07 0.36 14.65
C ARG A 104 -19.95 1.88 14.59
N ARG A 105 -20.05 2.57 15.73
CA ARG A 105 -19.91 4.04 15.78
C ARG A 105 -18.48 4.48 15.50
N GLN A 106 -17.49 3.71 15.96
CA GLN A 106 -16.08 3.92 15.63
C GLN A 106 -15.85 3.83 14.12
N GLN A 107 -16.35 2.79 13.46
CA GLN A 107 -16.23 2.62 12.01
C GLN A 107 -16.89 3.77 11.23
N ILE A 108 -18.12 4.17 11.61
CA ILE A 108 -18.80 5.31 10.97
C ILE A 108 -17.98 6.59 11.12
N GLN A 109 -17.39 6.81 12.30
CA GLN A 109 -16.58 7.99 12.56
C GLN A 109 -15.27 7.97 11.75
N THR A 110 -14.61 6.81 11.67
CA THR A 110 -13.40 6.62 10.85
C THR A 110 -13.69 6.88 9.38
N ASN A 111 -14.75 6.27 8.83
CA ASN A 111 -15.13 6.45 7.42
C ASN A 111 -15.42 7.93 7.12
N ARG A 112 -16.22 8.60 7.96
CA ARG A 112 -16.48 10.04 7.79
C ARG A 112 -15.21 10.88 7.85
N PHE A 113 -14.28 10.55 8.73
CA PHE A 113 -13.02 11.27 8.86
C PHE A 113 -12.15 11.08 7.61
N ARG A 114 -12.06 9.85 7.11
CA ARG A 114 -11.39 9.49 5.86
C ARG A 114 -11.99 10.21 4.66
N ASP A 115 -13.30 10.10 4.47
CA ASP A 115 -14.00 10.65 3.30
C ASP A 115 -13.90 12.19 3.28
N ASN A 116 -13.97 12.85 4.45
CA ASN A 116 -13.75 14.29 4.57
C ASN A 116 -12.30 14.69 4.24
N ALA A 117 -11.31 13.90 4.66
CA ALA A 117 -9.90 14.18 4.36
C ALA A 117 -9.63 14.07 2.85
N GLU A 118 -10.18 13.04 2.20
CA GLU A 118 -10.12 12.88 0.75
C GLU A 118 -10.76 14.08 0.03
N GLU A 119 -11.98 14.45 0.41
CA GLU A 119 -12.70 15.57 -0.19
C GLU A 119 -11.94 16.90 -0.03
N TYR A 120 -11.37 17.17 1.16
CA TYR A 120 -10.60 18.38 1.40
C TYR A 120 -9.27 18.39 0.65
N CYS A 121 -8.64 17.23 0.49
CA CYS A 121 -7.45 17.11 -0.35
C CYS A 121 -7.80 17.36 -1.82
N LEU A 122 -8.87 16.76 -2.35
CA LEU A 122 -9.29 16.98 -3.74
C LEU A 122 -9.63 18.45 -4.02
N LYS A 123 -10.13 19.17 -3.01
CA LYS A 123 -10.41 20.62 -3.08
C LYS A 123 -9.17 21.51 -2.86
N GLY A 124 -7.99 20.94 -2.62
CA GLY A 124 -6.76 21.68 -2.33
C GLY A 124 -6.77 22.43 -0.99
N LYS A 125 -7.68 22.09 -0.07
CA LYS A 125 -7.81 22.74 1.24
C LYS A 125 -6.78 22.24 2.26
N ILE A 126 -6.36 20.99 2.09
CA ILE A 126 -5.28 20.36 2.84
C ILE A 126 -4.35 19.71 1.81
N PHE A 127 -3.05 19.64 2.12
CA PHE A 127 -2.03 19.11 1.22
C PHE A 127 -2.09 19.75 -0.18
N PRO A 128 -1.81 21.06 -0.31
CA PRO A 128 -1.89 21.78 -1.58
C PRO A 128 -0.97 21.18 -2.64
#